data_AF-A0A256WD68-F1
#
_entry.id   AF-A0A256WD68-F1
#
_cell.length_a   1.000
_cell.length_b   1.000
_cell.length_c   1.000
_cell.angle_alpha   90.00
_cell.angle_beta   90.00
_cell.angle_gamma   90.00
#
_symmetry.space_group_name_H-M   'P 1'
#
loop_
_entity.id
_entity.type
_entity.pdbx_description
1 polymer ?
#
loop_
_entity_poly.entity_id
_entity_poly.type
_entity_poly.pdbx_seq_one_letter_code
_entity_poly.pdbx_strand_id
1 'polypeptide(L)'
;MKTILFTLSLSIFCFLLYGQVKVKPSVETTPVTHSNDAADDPAIWLHPTNTANSFFIGTDKKSGGRLELYDLDGTRFFNTGDNKKYNNVDVRYDFPFDGGFVDIVTVSNRTNKRIEVFRIDATNRVLVNITGSTLTQVGGDGYHPYGYAMYHNPVTNKFYGFTSCRYNISGDYPIRQWEFADDGSQKVDIVLVRELTGFTQVEGIVGDDMLGYVYIAEEDGELRKYGANPGDGQSYTVVDYVGSPTIPVDDIEGLTLYYASKNEGYLMASWQGGNDFLVYDRISNGYIGSFEVIANPPIGAVSQTDGIDVISCPLGAAFPKGAFICHDGQNGTYSNFKVVSWDSIAVAFGPNLVRSTVVNPRAMGKPAITWTGNNSADWNSDGNWDAGAVPFDYNDVIIPDVTTFDPQISIETSCNSLTLLDGATLTLQNGASLTVKNDVIRTLKLKQVKGPQSFGH
;
A
#
# COMPACT_ATOMS: atom_id res chain seq x y z
N MET A 1 67.88 -2.39 -7.73
CA MET A 1 66.62 -1.70 -8.06
C MET A 1 65.52 -2.74 -8.00
N LYS A 2 64.62 -2.66 -7.00
CA LYS A 2 63.47 -3.57 -6.88
C LYS A 2 62.32 -2.99 -7.72
N THR A 3 61.96 -3.68 -8.78
CA THR A 3 60.82 -3.33 -9.62
C THR A 3 59.54 -3.70 -8.89
N ILE A 4 58.81 -2.69 -8.42
CA ILE A 4 57.48 -2.85 -7.82
C ILE A 4 56.48 -2.92 -8.99
N LEU A 5 55.89 -4.09 -9.22
CA LEU A 5 54.71 -4.21 -10.08
C LEU A 5 53.50 -3.72 -9.30
N PHE A 6 52.90 -2.61 -9.75
CA PHE A 6 51.54 -2.25 -9.36
C PHE A 6 50.56 -3.05 -10.23
N THR A 7 49.88 -4.02 -9.63
CA THR A 7 48.64 -4.59 -10.20
C THR A 7 47.53 -3.57 -10.04
N LEU A 8 47.15 -2.93 -11.14
CA LEU A 8 45.95 -2.11 -11.24
C LEU A 8 44.75 -3.07 -11.27
N SER A 9 44.00 -3.20 -10.17
CA SER A 9 42.70 -3.86 -10.21
C SER A 9 41.71 -2.92 -10.90
N LEU A 10 41.43 -3.18 -12.17
CA LEU A 10 40.37 -2.51 -12.90
C LEU A 10 39.04 -3.02 -12.34
N SER A 11 38.49 -2.34 -11.34
CA SER A 11 37.10 -2.55 -10.91
C SER A 11 36.21 -2.17 -12.08
N ILE A 12 35.68 -3.17 -12.79
CA ILE A 12 34.60 -2.97 -13.75
C ILE A 12 33.39 -2.52 -12.92
N PHE A 13 33.20 -1.20 -12.83
CA PHE A 13 31.90 -0.64 -12.51
C PHE A 13 31.00 -1.02 -13.68
N CYS A 14 30.30 -2.13 -13.55
CA CYS A 14 29.14 -2.41 -14.38
C CYS A 14 28.15 -1.30 -14.04
N PHE A 15 28.10 -0.24 -14.86
CA PHE A 15 26.94 0.62 -14.90
C PHE A 15 25.78 -0.32 -15.29
N LEU A 16 25.00 -0.78 -14.30
CA LEU A 16 23.62 -1.11 -14.60
C LEU A 16 23.04 0.20 -15.14
N LEU A 17 22.84 0.26 -16.45
CA LEU A 17 21.93 1.23 -17.02
C LEU A 17 20.60 0.93 -16.34
N TYR A 18 20.20 1.79 -15.40
CA TYR A 18 18.84 1.80 -14.89
C TYR A 18 17.95 2.00 -16.12
N GLY A 19 17.26 0.93 -16.51
CA GLY A 19 16.55 0.87 -17.77
C GLY A 19 15.09 1.24 -17.56
N GLN A 20 14.58 2.12 -18.41
CA GLN A 20 13.14 2.22 -18.63
C GLN A 20 12.67 0.96 -19.36
N VAL A 21 11.66 0.29 -18.82
CA VAL A 21 10.99 -0.85 -19.45
C VAL A 21 9.59 -0.44 -19.93
N LYS A 22 8.98 -1.23 -20.80
CA LYS A 22 7.63 -0.95 -21.31
C LYS A 22 6.69 -2.07 -20.93
N VAL A 23 5.54 -1.71 -20.37
CA VAL A 23 4.50 -2.66 -19.94
C VAL A 23 3.17 -2.29 -20.58
N LYS A 24 2.22 -3.22 -20.52
CA LYS A 24 0.93 -3.08 -21.19
C LYS A 24 -0.22 -3.24 -20.20
N PRO A 25 -1.24 -2.37 -20.23
CA PRO A 25 -2.42 -2.57 -19.41
C PRO A 25 -3.23 -3.75 -19.92
N SER A 26 -3.89 -4.45 -19.01
CA SER A 26 -4.81 -5.55 -19.30
C SER A 26 -6.27 -5.16 -19.10
N VAL A 27 -6.53 -4.11 -18.33
CA VAL A 27 -7.86 -3.57 -18.02
C VAL A 27 -7.80 -2.05 -18.03
N GLU A 28 -8.91 -1.42 -18.39
CA GLU A 28 -9.16 -0.01 -18.15
C GLU A 28 -10.55 0.19 -17.55
N THR A 29 -10.71 1.20 -16.70
CA THR A 29 -11.99 1.44 -16.05
C THR A 29 -12.97 2.17 -16.96
N THR A 30 -14.27 2.01 -16.68
CA THR A 30 -15.29 2.91 -17.22
C THR A 30 -14.91 4.35 -16.87
N PRO A 31 -14.83 5.28 -17.84
CA PRO A 31 -14.43 6.66 -17.54
C PRO A 31 -15.31 7.35 -16.51
N VAL A 32 -14.73 8.32 -15.80
CA VAL A 32 -15.50 9.23 -14.96
C VAL A 32 -16.45 10.07 -15.82
N THR A 33 -17.42 10.76 -15.21
CA THR A 33 -18.44 11.48 -16.00
C THR A 33 -18.09 12.93 -16.30
N HIS A 34 -17.10 13.49 -15.60
CA HIS A 34 -16.65 14.86 -15.83
C HIS A 34 -15.44 14.87 -16.75
N SER A 35 -15.40 15.84 -17.66
CA SER A 35 -14.34 15.96 -18.66
C SER A 35 -13.13 16.71 -18.13
N ASN A 36 -12.06 16.71 -18.94
CA ASN A 36 -10.76 17.28 -18.60
C ASN A 36 -10.12 16.49 -17.44
N ASP A 37 -9.34 17.19 -16.63
CA ASP A 37 -8.66 16.76 -15.42
C ASP A 37 -9.66 16.34 -14.29
N ALA A 38 -10.23 15.13 -14.37
CA ALA A 38 -11.35 14.71 -13.53
C ALA A 38 -11.11 13.44 -12.71
N ALA A 39 -10.81 12.30 -13.34
CA ALA A 39 -10.24 11.18 -12.60
C ALA A 39 -8.89 11.62 -12.03
N ASP A 40 -8.51 11.10 -10.87
CA ASP A 40 -7.33 11.61 -10.17
C ASP A 40 -6.58 10.49 -9.46
N ASP A 41 -7.20 9.89 -8.45
CA ASP A 41 -6.50 8.95 -7.56
C ASP A 41 -7.24 7.62 -7.43
N PRO A 42 -6.55 6.49 -7.65
CA PRO A 42 -7.09 5.17 -7.39
C PRO A 42 -6.72 4.67 -5.98
N ALA A 43 -7.55 3.77 -5.44
CA ALA A 43 -7.16 2.88 -4.35
C ALA A 43 -7.69 1.46 -4.59
N ILE A 44 -7.02 0.46 -4.02
CA ILE A 44 -7.40 -0.95 -4.16
C ILE A 44 -7.93 -1.50 -2.83
N TRP A 45 -9.16 -2.02 -2.84
CA TRP A 45 -9.69 -2.76 -1.70
C TRP A 45 -9.68 -4.28 -1.96
N LEU A 46 -8.99 -5.02 -1.08
CA LEU A 46 -8.97 -6.48 -1.07
C LEU A 46 -10.14 -7.04 -0.26
N HIS A 47 -11.03 -7.79 -0.91
CA HIS A 47 -12.13 -8.46 -0.22
C HIS A 47 -11.61 -9.54 0.76
N PRO A 48 -12.12 -9.62 2.00
CA PRO A 48 -11.50 -10.45 3.06
C PRO A 48 -11.52 -11.96 2.79
N THR A 49 -12.59 -12.49 2.17
CA THR A 49 -12.76 -13.96 2.00
C THR A 49 -12.86 -14.44 0.55
N ASN A 50 -13.18 -13.55 -0.39
CA ASN A 50 -13.30 -13.86 -1.81
C ASN A 50 -12.62 -12.77 -2.63
N THR A 51 -11.33 -12.96 -2.92
CA THR A 51 -10.50 -11.93 -3.57
C THR A 51 -10.96 -11.56 -4.98
N ALA A 52 -11.81 -12.37 -5.62
CA ALA A 52 -12.46 -12.02 -6.89
C ALA A 52 -13.54 -10.93 -6.76
N ASN A 53 -14.06 -10.70 -5.54
CA ASN A 53 -15.01 -9.62 -5.24
C ASN A 53 -14.34 -8.31 -4.80
N SER A 54 -12.99 -8.28 -4.79
CA SER A 54 -12.21 -7.05 -4.60
C SER A 54 -12.60 -6.01 -5.65
N PHE A 55 -12.30 -4.75 -5.40
CA PHE A 55 -12.64 -3.67 -6.32
C PHE A 55 -11.63 -2.53 -6.27
N PHE A 56 -11.62 -1.75 -7.34
CA PHE A 56 -10.91 -0.48 -7.40
C PHE A 56 -11.84 0.65 -6.99
N ILE A 57 -11.29 1.66 -6.34
CA ILE A 57 -11.93 2.92 -6.01
C ILE A 57 -11.20 3.98 -6.83
N GLY A 58 -11.93 4.92 -7.41
CA GLY A 58 -11.35 6.08 -8.09
C GLY A 58 -12.04 7.37 -7.64
N THR A 59 -11.27 8.43 -7.50
CA THR A 59 -11.84 9.76 -7.27
C THR A 59 -12.23 10.46 -8.58
N ASP A 60 -13.31 11.24 -8.52
CA ASP A 60 -13.62 12.29 -9.49
C ASP A 60 -13.48 13.65 -8.79
N LYS A 61 -12.44 14.40 -9.15
CA LYS A 61 -12.02 15.63 -8.45
C LYS A 61 -12.80 16.87 -8.86
N LYS A 62 -13.66 16.79 -9.88
CA LYS A 62 -14.44 17.95 -10.34
C LYS A 62 -15.63 18.26 -9.43
N SER A 63 -16.19 19.46 -9.60
CA SER A 63 -17.46 19.80 -8.95
C SER A 63 -18.57 18.89 -9.48
N GLY A 64 -19.27 18.17 -8.62
CA GLY A 64 -20.19 17.09 -9.06
C GLY A 64 -19.59 15.69 -8.96
N GLY A 65 -18.30 15.59 -8.67
CA GLY A 65 -17.56 14.35 -8.52
C GLY A 65 -17.89 13.60 -7.23
N ARG A 66 -17.31 12.41 -7.10
CA ARG A 66 -17.68 11.35 -6.15
C ARG A 66 -16.61 10.27 -6.13
N LEU A 67 -16.78 9.29 -5.25
CA LEU A 67 -16.03 8.05 -5.33
C LEU A 67 -16.74 7.10 -6.29
N GLU A 68 -16.00 6.58 -7.25
CA GLU A 68 -16.45 5.62 -8.26
C GLU A 68 -15.85 4.24 -7.90
N LEU A 69 -16.67 3.19 -7.92
CA LEU A 69 -16.27 1.81 -7.56
C LEU A 69 -16.34 0.91 -8.79
N TYR A 70 -15.24 0.20 -9.05
CA TYR A 70 -15.02 -0.58 -10.26
C TYR A 70 -14.70 -2.04 -9.96
N ASP A 71 -15.32 -2.95 -10.70
CA ASP A 71 -14.94 -4.36 -10.71
C ASP A 71 -13.51 -4.54 -11.23
N LEU A 72 -12.93 -5.72 -10.99
CA LEU A 72 -11.57 -6.04 -11.45
C LEU A 72 -11.42 -6.04 -12.98
N ASP A 73 -12.53 -6.06 -13.72
CA ASP A 73 -12.58 -5.90 -15.18
C ASP A 73 -12.73 -4.44 -15.64
N GLY A 74 -12.77 -3.49 -14.70
CA GLY A 74 -12.91 -2.06 -14.95
C GLY A 74 -14.36 -1.56 -15.05
N THR A 75 -15.35 -2.43 -14.95
CA THR A 75 -16.77 -2.03 -15.00
C THR A 75 -17.15 -1.25 -13.76
N ARG A 76 -17.66 -0.02 -13.93
CA ARG A 76 -18.24 0.72 -12.80
C ARG A 76 -19.53 0.07 -12.34
N PHE A 77 -19.60 -0.37 -11.08
CA PHE A 77 -20.80 -0.97 -10.49
C PHE A 77 -21.47 -0.09 -9.42
N PHE A 78 -20.74 0.85 -8.83
CA PHE A 78 -21.27 1.75 -7.80
C PHE A 78 -20.60 3.12 -7.86
N ASN A 79 -21.27 4.13 -7.30
CA ASN A 79 -20.67 5.40 -6.92
C ASN A 79 -21.40 5.95 -5.70
N THR A 80 -20.73 6.81 -4.92
CA THR A 80 -21.28 7.38 -3.69
C THR A 80 -22.44 8.37 -3.92
N GLY A 81 -22.69 8.78 -5.17
CA GLY A 81 -23.80 9.68 -5.54
C GLY A 81 -23.71 11.08 -4.93
N ASP A 82 -22.58 11.41 -4.31
CA ASP A 82 -22.33 12.68 -3.68
C ASP A 82 -21.83 13.71 -4.71
N ASN A 83 -22.07 14.99 -4.43
CA ASN A 83 -21.68 16.11 -5.29
C ASN A 83 -20.50 16.83 -4.63
N LYS A 84 -19.34 16.18 -4.64
CA LYS A 84 -18.13 16.58 -3.92
C LYS A 84 -16.96 16.73 -4.87
N LYS A 85 -15.88 17.32 -4.36
CA LYS A 85 -14.59 17.49 -5.07
C LYS A 85 -13.57 16.63 -4.32
N TYR A 86 -13.61 15.33 -4.57
CA TYR A 86 -12.71 14.37 -3.93
C TYR A 86 -11.38 14.33 -4.66
N ASN A 87 -10.28 14.57 -3.97
CA ASN A 87 -8.95 14.62 -4.60
C ASN A 87 -8.29 13.24 -4.52
N ASN A 88 -7.71 12.89 -3.38
CA ASN A 88 -7.01 11.63 -3.16
C ASN A 88 -7.75 10.73 -2.18
N VAL A 89 -7.64 9.43 -2.37
CA VAL A 89 -8.36 8.37 -1.65
C VAL A 89 -7.39 7.28 -1.21
N ASP A 90 -7.56 6.78 0.01
CA ASP A 90 -6.76 5.66 0.49
C ASP A 90 -7.63 4.71 1.34
N VAL A 91 -7.15 3.47 1.49
CA VAL A 91 -7.82 2.37 2.18
C VAL A 91 -6.96 1.88 3.34
N ARG A 92 -7.59 1.65 4.48
CA ARG A 92 -7.01 0.84 5.57
C ARG A 92 -8.02 -0.15 6.12
N TYR A 93 -7.49 -1.22 6.68
CA TYR A 93 -8.25 -2.39 7.07
C TYR A 93 -8.34 -2.52 8.59
N ASP A 94 -9.33 -3.26 9.07
CA ASP A 94 -9.52 -3.58 10.49
C ASP A 94 -9.48 -2.36 11.43
N PHE A 95 -10.09 -1.25 11.02
CA PHE A 95 -10.26 -0.06 11.87
C PHE A 95 -11.24 -0.37 13.02
N PRO A 96 -10.86 -0.15 14.30
CA PRO A 96 -11.76 -0.35 15.43
C PRO A 96 -12.97 0.60 15.38
N PHE A 97 -14.18 0.05 15.29
CA PHE A 97 -15.41 0.83 15.11
C PHE A 97 -16.63 0.08 15.62
N ASP A 98 -17.46 0.75 16.43
CA ASP A 98 -18.72 0.24 16.97
C ASP A 98 -18.58 -1.13 17.68
N GLY A 99 -17.49 -1.28 18.44
CA GLY A 99 -17.18 -2.52 19.17
C GLY A 99 -16.68 -3.68 18.30
N GLY A 100 -16.45 -3.45 17.00
CA GLY A 100 -15.88 -4.41 16.05
C GLY A 100 -14.75 -3.80 15.22
N PHE A 101 -14.56 -4.36 14.02
CA PHE A 101 -13.59 -3.89 13.05
C PHE A 101 -14.25 -3.72 11.69
N VAL A 102 -13.90 -2.64 10.99
CA VAL A 102 -14.36 -2.36 9.62
C VAL A 102 -13.18 -1.93 8.76
N ASP A 103 -13.25 -2.20 7.46
CA ASP A 103 -12.34 -1.55 6.52
C ASP A 103 -12.87 -0.14 6.22
N ILE A 104 -11.96 0.83 6.15
CA ILE A 104 -12.29 2.23 5.88
C ILE A 104 -11.64 2.72 4.59
N VAL A 105 -12.39 3.56 3.89
CA VAL A 105 -11.94 4.41 2.79
C VAL A 105 -11.97 5.84 3.30
N THR A 106 -10.85 6.55 3.17
CA THR A 106 -10.80 7.97 3.50
C THR A 106 -10.40 8.79 2.29
N VAL A 107 -10.92 10.01 2.21
CA VAL A 107 -10.75 10.85 1.01
C VAL A 107 -10.67 12.32 1.38
N SER A 108 -9.77 13.06 0.73
CA SER A 108 -9.69 14.52 0.86
C SER A 108 -10.85 15.19 0.13
N ASN A 109 -11.66 15.96 0.85
CA ASN A 109 -12.85 16.62 0.30
C ASN A 109 -12.68 18.14 0.23
N ARG A 110 -12.46 18.66 -0.99
CA ARG A 110 -12.30 20.10 -1.24
C ARG A 110 -13.60 20.89 -1.14
N THR A 111 -14.75 20.25 -1.31
CA THR A 111 -16.06 20.91 -1.17
C THR A 111 -16.36 21.27 0.28
N ASN A 112 -16.17 20.31 1.18
CA ASN A 112 -16.45 20.49 2.61
C ASN A 112 -15.21 20.90 3.42
N LYS A 113 -14.03 20.92 2.79
CA LYS A 113 -12.73 21.21 3.40
C LYS A 113 -12.44 20.34 4.63
N ARG A 114 -12.58 19.04 4.45
CA ARG A 114 -12.39 18.01 5.49
C ARG A 114 -11.92 16.69 4.88
N ILE A 115 -11.63 15.73 5.73
CA ILE A 115 -11.47 14.33 5.33
C ILE A 115 -12.82 13.65 5.50
N GLU A 116 -13.27 12.92 4.50
CA GLU A 116 -14.43 12.02 4.67
C GLU A 116 -13.95 10.62 5.02
N VAL A 117 -14.75 9.91 5.81
CA VAL A 117 -14.50 8.53 6.21
C VAL A 117 -15.72 7.69 5.82
N PHE A 118 -15.49 6.64 5.05
CA PHE A 118 -16.49 5.65 4.69
C PHE A 118 -16.06 4.30 5.24
N ARG A 119 -16.99 3.51 5.78
CA ARG A 119 -16.75 2.07 5.94
C ARG A 119 -17.17 1.34 4.67
N ILE A 120 -16.51 0.22 4.40
CA ILE A 120 -16.86 -0.68 3.31
C ILE A 120 -17.86 -1.73 3.81
N ASP A 121 -19.03 -1.78 3.19
CA ASP A 121 -19.92 -2.94 3.31
C ASP A 121 -19.51 -3.97 2.27
N ALA A 122 -18.73 -4.96 2.69
CA ALA A 122 -18.20 -6.02 1.82
C ALA A 122 -19.29 -6.88 1.18
N THR A 123 -20.45 -7.04 1.84
CA THR A 123 -21.52 -7.91 1.36
C THR A 123 -22.28 -7.25 0.22
N ASN A 124 -22.66 -5.98 0.42
CA ASN A 124 -23.39 -5.21 -0.59
C ASN A 124 -22.45 -4.51 -1.58
N ARG A 125 -21.14 -4.51 -1.31
CA ARG A 125 -20.10 -3.80 -2.08
C ARG A 125 -20.44 -2.32 -2.22
N VAL A 126 -20.70 -1.64 -1.10
CA VAL A 126 -21.01 -0.20 -1.08
C VAL A 126 -20.17 0.52 -0.03
N LEU A 127 -20.00 1.83 -0.22
CA LEU A 127 -19.41 2.72 0.78
C LEU A 127 -20.49 3.35 1.64
N VAL A 128 -20.34 3.29 2.96
CA VAL A 128 -21.26 3.91 3.92
C VAL A 128 -20.53 5.04 4.65
N ASN A 129 -20.99 6.29 4.46
CA ASN A 129 -20.37 7.45 5.09
C ASN A 129 -20.54 7.43 6.62
N ILE A 130 -19.41 7.34 7.30
CA ILE A 130 -19.29 7.37 8.76
C ILE A 130 -18.50 8.59 9.24
N THR A 131 -18.33 9.62 8.40
CA THR A 131 -17.68 10.87 8.80
C THR A 131 -18.40 11.48 9.99
N GLY A 132 -17.67 11.72 11.08
CA GLY A 132 -18.10 12.42 12.27
C GLY A 132 -18.21 13.93 12.06
N SER A 133 -17.82 14.69 13.08
CA SER A 133 -18.13 16.11 13.27
C SER A 133 -18.13 16.94 11.98
N THR A 134 -19.18 17.75 11.81
CA THR A 134 -19.51 18.47 10.57
C THR A 134 -18.77 19.79 10.38
N LEU A 135 -17.82 20.13 11.25
CA LEU A 135 -17.02 21.35 11.12
C LEU A 135 -16.00 21.21 9.98
N THR A 136 -15.57 22.34 9.42
CA THR A 136 -14.43 22.38 8.49
C THR A 136 -13.17 21.99 9.28
N GLN A 137 -12.74 20.74 9.14
CA GLN A 137 -11.58 20.19 9.85
C GLN A 137 -10.26 20.72 9.28
N VAL A 138 -10.14 20.78 7.95
CA VAL A 138 -8.91 21.21 7.26
C VAL A 138 -8.94 22.69 6.93
N GLY A 139 -10.11 23.24 6.58
CA GLY A 139 -10.20 24.59 6.02
C GLY A 139 -10.77 25.70 6.90
N GLY A 140 -10.83 25.49 8.22
CA GLY A 140 -11.28 26.51 9.18
C GLY A 140 -10.39 27.77 9.25
N ASP A 141 -9.18 27.69 8.70
CA ASP A 141 -8.10 28.69 8.73
C ASP A 141 -7.67 29.16 7.34
N GLY A 142 -8.45 28.84 6.30
CA GLY A 142 -8.22 29.28 4.92
C GLY A 142 -7.59 28.23 4.00
N TYR A 143 -7.10 27.11 4.56
CA TYR A 143 -6.58 25.99 3.78
C TYR A 143 -7.70 25.15 3.13
N HIS A 144 -7.33 24.31 2.18
CA HIS A 144 -8.18 23.25 1.64
C HIS A 144 -7.37 21.97 1.42
N PRO A 145 -7.98 20.79 1.65
CA PRO A 145 -7.27 19.52 1.51
C PRO A 145 -6.94 19.25 0.03
N TYR A 146 -5.82 18.62 -0.26
CA TYR A 146 -5.38 18.25 -1.61
C TYR A 146 -4.88 16.80 -1.60
N GLY A 147 -3.57 16.58 -1.75
CA GLY A 147 -2.87 15.30 -1.53
C GLY A 147 -3.27 14.62 -0.22
N TYR A 148 -3.42 13.29 -0.25
CA TYR A 148 -3.91 12.52 0.89
C TYR A 148 -3.38 11.09 0.91
N ALA A 149 -3.03 10.58 2.08
CA ALA A 149 -2.80 9.15 2.32
C ALA A 149 -3.05 8.79 3.78
N MET A 150 -3.25 7.50 4.05
CA MET A 150 -3.35 6.94 5.39
C MET A 150 -2.01 6.38 5.87
N TYR A 151 -1.92 6.19 7.19
CA TYR A 151 -0.89 5.44 7.88
C TYR A 151 -1.51 4.70 9.05
N HIS A 152 -1.26 3.39 9.17
CA HIS A 152 -1.61 2.60 10.35
C HIS A 152 -0.35 2.28 11.13
N ASN A 153 -0.32 2.68 12.40
CA ASN A 153 0.76 2.31 13.30
C ASN A 153 0.49 0.92 13.88
N PRO A 154 1.25 -0.13 13.50
CA PRO A 154 1.02 -1.50 13.94
C PRO A 154 1.25 -1.69 15.45
N VAL A 155 2.10 -0.86 16.07
CA VAL A 155 2.47 -1.00 17.47
C VAL A 155 1.38 -0.47 18.40
N THR A 156 0.76 0.66 18.04
CA THR A 156 -0.28 1.31 18.84
C THR A 156 -1.70 1.00 18.37
N ASN A 157 -1.83 0.35 17.21
CA ASN A 157 -3.08 0.14 16.49
C ASN A 157 -3.86 1.44 16.20
N LYS A 158 -3.13 2.56 16.08
CA LYS A 158 -3.73 3.87 15.76
C LYS A 158 -3.65 4.15 14.27
N PHE A 159 -4.71 4.79 13.77
CA PHE A 159 -4.86 5.12 12.36
C PHE A 159 -4.70 6.63 12.18
N TYR A 160 -3.97 7.01 11.15
CA TYR A 160 -3.66 8.38 10.82
C TYR A 160 -3.94 8.69 9.36
N GLY A 161 -4.25 9.95 9.07
CA GLY A 161 -4.34 10.48 7.72
C GLY A 161 -3.39 11.65 7.57
N PHE A 162 -2.59 11.66 6.52
CA PHE A 162 -1.77 12.79 6.11
C PHE A 162 -2.47 13.54 5.00
N THR A 163 -2.55 14.86 5.10
CA THR A 163 -3.25 15.69 4.12
C THR A 163 -2.41 16.91 3.80
N SER A 164 -2.08 17.11 2.54
CA SER A 164 -1.53 18.39 2.11
C SER A 164 -2.64 19.44 2.11
N CYS A 165 -2.30 20.60 2.66
CA CYS A 165 -3.24 21.67 2.91
C CYS A 165 -2.86 22.85 2.03
N ARG A 166 -3.52 23.00 0.89
CA ARG A 166 -3.26 24.07 -0.07
C ARG A 166 -3.86 25.39 0.41
N TYR A 167 -3.09 26.46 0.42
CA TYR A 167 -3.59 27.82 0.66
C TYR A 167 -4.08 28.47 -0.65
N ASN A 168 -4.98 29.45 -0.57
CA ASN A 168 -5.47 30.19 -1.75
C ASN A 168 -4.42 31.12 -2.39
N ILE A 169 -3.20 31.20 -1.84
CA ILE A 169 -2.05 31.94 -2.35
C ILE A 169 -0.88 30.95 -2.43
N SER A 170 -0.15 30.93 -3.54
CA SER A 170 0.94 29.96 -3.75
C SER A 170 2.06 30.12 -2.71
N GLY A 171 2.60 28.99 -2.25
CA GLY A 171 3.85 28.95 -1.47
C GLY A 171 3.74 28.46 -0.02
N ASP A 172 2.56 28.07 0.45
CA ASP A 172 2.39 27.43 1.78
C ASP A 172 1.43 26.23 1.70
N TYR A 173 1.98 25.03 1.92
CA TYR A 173 1.28 23.74 1.78
C TYR A 173 1.62 22.80 2.96
N PRO A 174 1.24 23.11 4.21
CA PRO A 174 1.54 22.24 5.33
C PRO A 174 0.90 20.86 5.14
N ILE A 175 1.59 19.82 5.62
CA ILE A 175 1.06 18.47 5.68
C ILE A 175 0.55 18.24 7.08
N ARG A 176 -0.77 18.07 7.21
CA ARG A 176 -1.43 17.82 8.49
C ARG A 176 -1.65 16.34 8.70
N GLN A 177 -1.26 15.85 9.87
CA GLN A 177 -1.49 14.48 10.30
C GLN A 177 -2.67 14.46 11.28
N TRP A 178 -3.65 13.61 10.99
CA TRP A 178 -4.89 13.49 11.72
C TRP A 178 -5.01 12.10 12.33
N GLU A 179 -5.28 11.97 13.63
CA GLU A 179 -5.61 10.68 14.27
C GLU A 179 -7.12 10.42 14.13
N PHE A 180 -7.49 9.21 13.69
CA PHE A 180 -8.88 8.76 13.58
C PHE A 180 -9.33 8.03 14.84
N ALA A 181 -10.56 8.30 15.29
CA ALA A 181 -11.19 7.57 16.38
C ALA A 181 -12.70 7.43 16.17
N ASP A 182 -13.24 6.25 16.52
CA ASP A 182 -14.67 6.07 16.72
C ASP A 182 -15.16 7.02 17.82
N ASP A 183 -16.20 7.79 17.53
CA ASP A 183 -16.78 8.75 18.47
C ASP A 183 -17.82 8.11 19.42
N GLY A 184 -18.09 6.81 19.26
CA GLY A 184 -19.07 6.05 20.05
C GLY A 184 -20.52 6.30 19.62
N SER A 185 -20.73 6.99 18.50
CA SER A 185 -22.04 7.30 17.90
C SER A 185 -22.18 6.79 16.47
N GLN A 186 -21.42 5.73 16.13
CA GLN A 186 -21.31 5.16 14.79
C GLN A 186 -20.77 6.17 13.76
N LYS A 187 -19.85 7.04 14.21
CA LYS A 187 -19.14 8.00 13.39
C LYS A 187 -17.66 8.04 13.77
N VAL A 188 -16.85 8.59 12.89
CA VAL A 188 -15.39 8.71 13.05
C VAL A 188 -15.01 10.17 13.09
N ASP A 189 -14.46 10.59 14.23
CA ASP A 189 -13.86 11.90 14.40
C ASP A 189 -12.37 11.84 14.09
N ILE A 190 -11.81 13.02 13.79
CA ILE A 190 -10.38 13.19 13.60
C ILE A 190 -9.83 14.33 14.46
N VAL A 191 -8.59 14.17 14.90
CA VAL A 191 -7.86 15.17 15.70
C VAL A 191 -6.52 15.47 15.04
N LEU A 192 -6.18 16.75 14.88
CA LEU A 192 -4.86 17.16 14.40
C LEU A 192 -3.81 16.78 15.45
N VAL A 193 -2.84 15.96 15.07
CA VAL A 193 -1.78 15.48 15.98
C VAL A 193 -0.38 15.94 15.59
N ARG A 194 -0.17 16.37 14.34
CA ARG A 194 1.10 16.90 13.85
C ARG A 194 0.89 17.76 12.60
N GLU A 195 1.74 18.75 12.42
CA GLU A 195 1.83 19.54 11.19
C GLU A 195 3.29 19.55 10.72
N LEU A 196 3.51 19.24 9.45
CA LEU A 196 4.79 19.39 8.76
C LEU A 196 4.70 20.63 7.86
N THR A 197 5.79 21.38 7.78
CA THR A 197 5.87 22.67 7.09
C THR A 197 7.12 22.72 6.21
N GLY A 198 7.26 23.78 5.40
CA GLY A 198 8.37 23.91 4.46
C GLY A 198 8.15 23.15 3.15
N PHE A 199 6.88 23.03 2.74
CA PHE A 199 6.50 22.46 1.46
C PHE A 199 5.90 23.52 0.55
N THR A 200 6.19 23.36 -0.74
CA THR A 200 5.42 23.87 -1.86
C THR A 200 4.33 22.87 -2.24
N GLN A 201 3.78 22.92 -3.45
CA GLN A 201 2.64 22.10 -3.82
C GLN A 201 2.96 20.59 -3.69
N VAL A 202 2.09 19.87 -2.96
CA VAL A 202 2.22 18.44 -2.66
C VAL A 202 0.92 17.74 -2.97
N GLU A 203 0.98 16.69 -3.79
CA GLU A 203 -0.13 15.78 -4.07
C GLU A 203 0.22 14.35 -3.62
N GLY A 204 1.35 13.81 -4.08
CA GLY A 204 1.81 12.48 -3.74
C GLY A 204 2.18 12.29 -2.27
N ILE A 205 1.47 11.40 -1.58
CA ILE A 205 1.77 10.98 -0.21
C ILE A 205 1.59 9.46 -0.11
N VAL A 206 2.45 8.75 0.60
CA VAL A 206 2.20 7.34 0.96
C VAL A 206 2.79 7.00 2.33
N GLY A 207 2.00 6.31 3.16
CA GLY A 207 2.42 5.79 4.47
C GLY A 207 2.95 4.36 4.40
N ASP A 208 4.13 4.13 4.96
CA ASP A 208 4.70 2.81 5.20
C ASP A 208 4.34 2.30 6.58
N ASP A 209 3.31 1.47 6.66
CA ASP A 209 2.77 0.96 7.92
C ASP A 209 3.78 0.05 8.66
N MET A 210 4.61 -0.71 7.95
CA MET A 210 5.54 -1.65 8.60
C MET A 210 6.81 -0.98 9.11
N LEU A 211 7.31 0.04 8.41
CA LEU A 211 8.55 0.75 8.78
C LEU A 211 8.31 2.04 9.56
N GLY A 212 7.06 2.53 9.58
CA GLY A 212 6.71 3.77 10.28
C GLY A 212 7.27 5.01 9.59
N TYR A 213 7.25 5.03 8.25
CA TYR A 213 7.67 6.17 7.44
C TYR A 213 6.51 6.74 6.63
N VAL A 214 6.58 8.00 6.27
CA VAL A 214 5.69 8.64 5.29
C VAL A 214 6.55 9.30 4.22
N TYR A 215 6.21 9.04 2.97
CA TYR A 215 6.84 9.63 1.81
C TYR A 215 5.93 10.71 1.24
N ILE A 216 6.52 11.85 0.86
CA ILE A 216 5.81 13.06 0.45
C ILE A 216 6.53 13.63 -0.77
N ALA A 217 5.83 13.79 -1.88
CA ALA A 217 6.33 14.36 -3.11
C ALA A 217 5.86 15.82 -3.26
N GLU A 218 6.82 16.74 -3.30
CA GLU A 218 6.55 18.06 -3.86
C GLU A 218 6.61 17.98 -5.39
N GLU A 219 5.58 18.48 -6.08
CA GLU A 219 5.43 18.39 -7.55
C GLU A 219 6.71 18.89 -8.27
N ASP A 220 7.17 20.08 -7.89
CA ASP A 220 8.37 20.76 -8.43
C ASP A 220 9.65 20.55 -7.58
N GLY A 221 9.61 19.65 -6.60
CA GLY A 221 10.56 19.66 -5.48
C GLY A 221 11.20 18.32 -5.16
N GLU A 222 11.25 18.02 -3.86
CA GLU A 222 11.87 16.80 -3.34
C GLU A 222 10.83 15.72 -3.09
N LEU A 223 11.20 14.47 -3.38
CA LEU A 223 10.57 13.29 -2.79
C LEU A 223 11.22 13.04 -1.43
N ARG A 224 10.50 13.33 -0.34
CA ARG A 224 11.01 13.30 1.03
C ARG A 224 10.46 12.13 1.83
N LYS A 225 11.29 11.55 2.70
CA LYS A 225 10.91 10.54 3.69
C LYS A 225 10.98 11.11 5.11
N TYR A 226 9.87 11.03 5.84
CA TYR A 226 9.73 11.41 7.25
C TYR A 226 9.38 10.18 8.10
N GLY A 227 9.64 10.22 9.41
CA GLY A 227 8.97 9.32 10.35
C GLY A 227 7.47 9.61 10.39
N ALA A 228 6.63 8.57 10.39
CA ALA A 228 5.17 8.68 10.27
C ALA A 228 4.44 8.86 11.61
N ASN A 229 5.10 8.67 12.75
CA ASN A 229 4.43 8.81 14.05
C ASN A 229 4.30 10.27 14.44
N PRO A 230 3.23 10.67 15.18
CA PRO A 230 3.03 12.07 15.56
C PRO A 230 4.22 12.71 16.29
N GLY A 231 5.01 11.91 17.01
CA GLY A 231 6.19 12.35 17.77
C GLY A 231 7.50 12.44 16.99
N ASP A 232 7.55 12.01 15.72
CA ASP A 232 8.80 11.87 14.96
C ASP A 232 9.41 13.21 14.48
N GLY A 233 8.79 14.36 14.82
CA GLY A 233 9.33 15.69 14.55
C GLY A 233 9.15 16.13 13.09
N GLN A 234 10.15 16.78 12.49
CA GLN A 234 10.09 17.27 11.09
C GLN A 234 11.38 16.96 10.30
N SER A 235 12.30 16.19 10.88
CA SER A 235 13.50 15.77 10.16
C SER A 235 13.12 14.80 9.05
N TYR A 236 13.76 14.94 7.90
CA TYR A 236 13.55 14.08 6.74
C TYR A 236 14.86 13.71 6.06
N THR A 237 14.77 12.72 5.17
CA THR A 237 15.79 12.40 4.17
C THR A 237 15.21 12.59 2.79
N VAL A 238 15.99 13.15 1.87
CA VAL A 238 15.62 13.23 0.45
C VAL A 238 15.85 11.86 -0.19
N VAL A 239 14.82 11.33 -0.86
CA VAL A 239 14.89 10.11 -1.67
C VAL A 239 15.34 10.46 -3.08
N ASP A 240 14.70 11.45 -3.69
CA ASP A 240 15.00 11.99 -5.02
C ASP A 240 14.46 13.42 -5.13
N TYR A 241 14.68 14.11 -6.25
CA TYR A 241 14.23 15.48 -6.46
C TYR A 241 14.16 15.87 -7.94
N VAL A 242 13.29 16.82 -8.27
CA VAL A 242 13.22 17.43 -9.61
C VAL A 242 14.53 18.14 -9.96
N GLY A 243 15.04 17.85 -11.16
CA GLY A 243 16.36 18.25 -11.65
C GLY A 243 17.46 17.21 -11.41
N SER A 244 17.16 16.08 -10.77
CA SER A 244 18.07 14.95 -10.68
C SER A 244 18.19 14.21 -12.03
N PRO A 245 19.19 13.32 -12.22
CA PRO A 245 19.28 12.50 -13.43
C PRO A 245 18.08 11.56 -13.67
N THR A 246 17.35 11.21 -12.60
CA THR A 246 16.17 10.32 -12.62
C THR A 246 14.87 11.10 -12.81
N ILE A 247 14.82 12.35 -12.36
CA ILE A 247 13.65 13.25 -12.49
C ILE A 247 14.10 14.59 -13.10
N PRO A 248 14.39 14.67 -14.42
CA PRO A 248 14.92 15.88 -15.02
C PRO A 248 13.99 17.10 -14.97
N VAL A 249 12.68 16.86 -14.92
CA VAL A 249 11.62 17.88 -14.93
C VAL A 249 10.46 17.46 -14.03
N ASP A 250 9.73 18.43 -13.54
CA ASP A 250 8.42 18.33 -12.88
C ASP A 250 7.34 17.68 -13.78
N ASP A 251 6.26 17.11 -13.25
CA ASP A 251 5.89 16.98 -11.82
C ASP A 251 6.12 15.56 -11.25
N ILE A 252 6.38 15.46 -9.94
CA ILE A 252 6.25 14.21 -9.16
C ILE A 252 4.86 14.16 -8.52
N GLU A 253 4.06 13.15 -8.88
CA GLU A 253 2.66 13.03 -8.46
C GLU A 253 2.46 11.86 -7.49
N GLY A 254 1.45 11.02 -7.72
CA GLY A 254 1.05 9.91 -6.84
C GLY A 254 2.22 9.01 -6.42
N LEU A 255 2.17 8.60 -5.16
CA LEU A 255 3.13 7.66 -4.57
C LEU A 255 2.39 6.40 -4.13
N THR A 256 3.03 5.24 -4.27
CA THR A 256 2.50 3.99 -3.69
C THR A 256 3.62 3.06 -3.23
N LEU A 257 3.29 2.06 -2.43
CA LEU A 257 4.22 1.09 -1.86
C LEU A 257 3.83 -0.34 -2.23
N TYR A 258 4.71 -1.03 -2.95
CA TYR A 258 4.62 -2.47 -3.13
C TYR A 258 5.29 -3.18 -1.96
N TYR A 259 4.50 -3.87 -1.13
CA TYR A 259 5.03 -4.69 -0.03
C TYR A 259 5.32 -6.11 -0.52
N ALA A 260 6.60 -6.48 -0.59
CA ALA A 260 7.01 -7.86 -0.85
C ALA A 260 7.17 -8.66 0.45
N SER A 261 7.75 -8.02 1.47
CA SER A 261 7.99 -8.53 2.82
C SER A 261 8.23 -7.36 3.79
N LYS A 262 8.56 -7.65 5.06
CA LYS A 262 9.01 -6.59 5.99
C LYS A 262 10.20 -5.80 5.47
N ASN A 263 11.15 -6.49 4.84
CA ASN A 263 12.47 -5.99 4.48
C ASN A 263 12.69 -5.93 2.97
N GLU A 264 11.63 -5.99 2.17
CA GLU A 264 11.71 -5.97 0.71
C GLU A 264 10.43 -5.39 0.13
N GLY A 265 10.54 -4.65 -0.96
CA GLY A 265 9.43 -4.01 -1.62
C GLY A 265 9.89 -2.82 -2.44
N TYR A 266 8.92 -2.05 -2.94
CA TYR A 266 9.20 -0.91 -3.81
C TYR A 266 8.42 0.32 -3.38
N LEU A 267 9.09 1.47 -3.36
CA LEU A 267 8.44 2.77 -3.44
C LEU A 267 8.30 3.11 -4.92
N MET A 268 7.11 3.51 -5.32
CA MET A 268 6.81 3.89 -6.70
C MET A 268 6.31 5.33 -6.73
N ALA A 269 6.72 6.08 -7.75
CA ALA A 269 6.29 7.45 -7.96
C ALA A 269 5.82 7.65 -9.40
N SER A 270 4.69 8.32 -9.58
CA SER A 270 4.26 8.84 -10.87
C SER A 270 5.13 10.04 -11.22
N TRP A 271 5.90 9.93 -12.31
CA TRP A 271 6.61 11.07 -12.87
C TRP A 271 5.83 11.59 -14.07
N GLN A 272 4.95 12.56 -13.80
CA GLN A 272 3.97 13.06 -14.76
C GLN A 272 4.64 13.74 -15.95
N GLY A 273 5.70 14.53 -15.72
CA GLY A 273 6.47 15.18 -16.77
C GLY A 273 7.13 14.21 -17.75
N GLY A 274 7.43 12.99 -17.29
CA GLY A 274 8.03 11.92 -18.10
C GLY A 274 7.03 10.92 -18.68
N ASN A 275 5.76 10.93 -18.23
CA ASN A 275 4.78 9.86 -18.47
C ASN A 275 5.34 8.46 -18.10
N ASP A 276 6.05 8.39 -16.98
CA ASP A 276 6.80 7.22 -16.54
C ASP A 276 6.58 6.96 -15.05
N PHE A 277 6.82 5.73 -14.61
CA PHE A 277 6.68 5.32 -13.22
C PHE A 277 8.04 4.92 -12.66
N LEU A 278 8.54 5.70 -11.71
CA LEU A 278 9.84 5.49 -11.09
C LEU A 278 9.72 4.42 -10.01
N VAL A 279 10.72 3.53 -9.94
CA VAL A 279 10.76 2.44 -8.96
C VAL A 279 12.02 2.59 -8.11
N TYR A 280 11.84 2.64 -6.80
CA TYR A 280 12.90 2.69 -5.79
C TYR A 280 12.78 1.47 -4.88
N ASP A 281 13.91 1.00 -4.37
CA ASP A 281 13.92 0.00 -3.31
C ASP A 281 13.25 0.59 -2.06
N ARG A 282 12.31 -0.15 -1.46
CA ARG A 282 11.54 0.36 -0.30
C ARG A 282 12.43 0.61 0.93
N ILE A 283 13.51 -0.15 1.10
CA ILE A 283 14.34 -0.11 2.32
C ILE A 283 15.43 0.95 2.23
N SER A 284 16.25 0.87 1.19
CA SER A 284 17.36 1.77 0.93
C SER A 284 16.94 3.07 0.24
N ASN A 285 15.76 3.08 -0.40
CA ASN A 285 15.30 4.14 -1.30
C ASN A 285 16.22 4.41 -2.48
N GLY A 286 17.09 3.44 -2.83
CA GLY A 286 17.89 3.49 -4.04
C GLY A 286 17.04 3.28 -5.29
N TYR A 287 17.25 4.10 -6.32
CA TYR A 287 16.58 3.95 -7.61
C TYR A 287 16.90 2.60 -8.26
N ILE A 288 15.88 1.95 -8.84
CA ILE A 288 15.96 0.64 -9.49
C ILE A 288 15.76 0.77 -11.01
N GLY A 289 14.92 1.70 -11.45
CA GLY A 289 14.56 1.90 -12.85
C GLY A 289 13.16 2.49 -12.98
N SER A 290 12.61 2.46 -14.19
CA SER A 290 11.26 2.99 -14.45
C SER A 290 10.51 2.16 -15.48
N PHE A 291 9.20 2.36 -15.59
CA PHE A 291 8.40 1.71 -16.63
C PHE A 291 7.32 2.61 -17.23
N GLU A 292 7.20 2.58 -18.55
CA GLU A 292 6.15 3.26 -19.31
C GLU A 292 4.98 2.28 -19.57
N VAL A 293 3.75 2.72 -19.32
CA VAL A 293 2.55 1.96 -19.68
C VAL A 293 2.12 2.31 -21.10
N ILE A 294 2.54 1.48 -22.06
CA ILE A 294 2.24 1.66 -23.48
C ILE A 294 0.89 1.04 -23.87
N ALA A 295 0.38 1.45 -25.03
CA ALA A 295 -0.90 0.96 -25.54
C ALA A 295 -0.93 -0.56 -25.71
N ASN A 296 -2.10 -1.13 -25.39
CA ASN A 296 -2.45 -2.51 -25.67
C ASN A 296 -3.84 -2.53 -26.32
N PRO A 297 -3.92 -2.26 -27.64
CA PRO A 297 -5.20 -2.04 -28.31
C PRO A 297 -6.24 -3.12 -27.99
N PRO A 298 -7.48 -2.74 -27.65
CA PRO A 298 -8.05 -1.39 -27.79
C PRO A 298 -7.68 -0.38 -26.68
N ILE A 299 -6.98 -0.80 -25.61
CA ILE A 299 -6.61 0.07 -24.49
C ILE A 299 -5.47 1.00 -24.90
N GLY A 300 -5.66 2.30 -24.65
CA GLY A 300 -4.66 3.36 -24.91
C GLY A 300 -3.40 3.26 -24.06
N ALA A 301 -2.38 4.04 -24.42
CA ALA A 301 -1.23 4.29 -23.55
C ALA A 301 -1.62 5.26 -22.43
N VAL A 302 -0.87 5.25 -21.33
CA VAL A 302 -1.09 6.16 -20.20
C VAL A 302 -0.24 7.40 -20.38
N SER A 303 -0.79 8.56 -20.04
CA SER A 303 -0.03 9.81 -19.92
C SER A 303 -0.71 10.76 -18.93
N GLN A 304 0.05 11.73 -18.42
CA GLN A 304 -0.41 12.71 -17.43
C GLN A 304 -1.05 12.04 -16.21
N THR A 305 -0.33 11.09 -15.61
CA THR A 305 -0.81 10.37 -14.43
C THR A 305 -0.63 11.20 -13.17
N ASP A 306 -1.73 11.50 -12.50
CA ASP A 306 -1.78 11.99 -11.12
C ASP A 306 -1.57 10.79 -10.16
N GLY A 307 -2.64 10.09 -9.75
CA GLY A 307 -2.59 9.05 -8.74
C GLY A 307 -2.26 7.64 -9.25
N ILE A 308 -1.65 6.84 -8.36
CA ILE A 308 -1.26 5.44 -8.58
C ILE A 308 -1.46 4.63 -7.31
N ASP A 309 -1.79 3.35 -7.46
CA ASP A 309 -1.82 2.41 -6.34
C ASP A 309 -1.35 1.00 -6.76
N VAL A 310 -0.90 0.20 -5.80
CA VAL A 310 -0.40 -1.15 -6.05
C VAL A 310 -0.73 -2.09 -4.90
N ILE A 311 -1.08 -3.33 -5.24
CA ILE A 311 -1.26 -4.38 -4.26
C ILE A 311 -0.47 -5.62 -4.68
N SER A 312 0.20 -6.26 -3.72
CA SER A 312 0.91 -7.54 -3.93
C SER A 312 0.01 -8.77 -3.72
N CYS A 313 -1.11 -8.60 -3.03
CA CYS A 313 -2.07 -9.68 -2.77
C CYS A 313 -2.82 -10.08 -4.06
N PRO A 314 -3.08 -11.39 -4.30
CA PRO A 314 -3.87 -11.83 -5.44
C PRO A 314 -5.30 -11.26 -5.45
N LEU A 315 -5.73 -10.69 -6.59
CA LEU A 315 -7.10 -10.24 -6.82
C LEU A 315 -7.83 -11.26 -7.71
N GLY A 316 -8.16 -12.41 -7.12
CA GLY A 316 -8.75 -13.55 -7.82
C GLY A 316 -7.88 -14.06 -8.97
N ALA A 317 -8.53 -14.63 -9.98
CA ALA A 317 -7.86 -15.12 -11.20
C ALA A 317 -7.45 -14.00 -12.17
N ALA A 318 -8.04 -12.80 -12.03
CA ALA A 318 -7.74 -11.65 -12.89
C ALA A 318 -6.30 -11.16 -12.68
N PHE A 319 -5.87 -11.08 -11.41
CA PHE A 319 -4.53 -10.61 -11.05
C PHE A 319 -3.91 -11.53 -9.98
N PRO A 320 -3.42 -12.73 -10.37
CA PRO A 320 -2.95 -13.74 -9.42
C PRO A 320 -1.66 -13.36 -8.68
N LYS A 321 -0.99 -12.27 -9.10
CA LYS A 321 0.22 -11.72 -8.48
C LYS A 321 0.05 -10.26 -8.03
N GLY A 322 -1.19 -9.82 -7.88
CA GLY A 322 -1.51 -8.43 -7.62
C GLY A 322 -1.50 -7.57 -8.87
N ALA A 323 -1.79 -6.29 -8.69
CA ALA A 323 -2.01 -5.33 -9.76
C ALA A 323 -1.47 -3.95 -9.38
N PHE A 324 -1.06 -3.22 -10.41
CA PHE A 324 -0.77 -1.79 -10.38
C PHE A 324 -1.90 -1.07 -11.12
N ILE A 325 -2.44 -0.02 -10.51
CA ILE A 325 -3.48 0.84 -11.11
C ILE A 325 -2.96 2.27 -11.18
N CYS A 326 -3.26 2.97 -12.27
CA CYS A 326 -2.79 4.33 -12.51
C CYS A 326 -3.85 5.17 -13.23
N HIS A 327 -3.91 6.46 -12.91
CA HIS A 327 -4.70 7.44 -13.64
C HIS A 327 -4.17 7.64 -15.07
N ASP A 328 -5.07 7.76 -16.05
CA ASP A 328 -4.76 8.19 -17.41
C ASP A 328 -5.53 9.47 -17.77
N GLY A 329 -4.81 10.59 -17.75
CA GLY A 329 -5.36 11.92 -18.04
C GLY A 329 -5.74 12.13 -19.51
N GLN A 330 -5.28 11.27 -20.43
CA GLN A 330 -5.46 11.43 -21.88
C GLN A 330 -6.22 10.25 -22.53
N ASN A 331 -7.15 9.64 -21.79
CA ASN A 331 -8.00 8.56 -22.30
C ASN A 331 -9.06 9.00 -23.36
N GLY A 332 -9.20 10.31 -23.61
CA GLY A 332 -10.20 10.89 -24.51
C GLY A 332 -10.89 12.09 -23.88
N THR A 333 -12.20 12.23 -24.08
CA THR A 333 -12.98 13.33 -23.44
C THR A 333 -13.01 13.21 -21.92
N TYR A 334 -12.98 11.98 -21.41
CA TYR A 334 -13.11 11.65 -19.99
C TYR A 334 -11.93 10.76 -19.58
N SER A 335 -11.21 11.15 -18.54
CA SER A 335 -10.12 10.35 -17.99
C SER A 335 -10.65 9.10 -17.27
N ASN A 336 -9.76 8.12 -17.08
CA ASN A 336 -10.06 6.87 -16.39
C ASN A 336 -8.80 6.31 -15.73
N PHE A 337 -8.84 5.04 -15.32
CA PHE A 337 -7.71 4.34 -14.73
C PHE A 337 -7.33 3.13 -15.59
N LYS A 338 -6.03 2.84 -15.70
CA LYS A 338 -5.50 1.61 -16.32
C LYS A 338 -4.97 0.67 -15.26
N VAL A 339 -5.14 -0.62 -15.50
CA VAL A 339 -4.64 -1.67 -14.61
C VAL A 339 -3.65 -2.55 -15.36
N VAL A 340 -2.48 -2.71 -14.75
CA VAL A 340 -1.37 -3.54 -15.24
C VAL A 340 -1.16 -4.65 -14.23
N SER A 341 -1.05 -5.91 -14.69
CA SER A 341 -0.69 -7.00 -13.79
C SER A 341 0.71 -6.78 -13.20
N TRP A 342 0.86 -6.94 -11.88
CA TRP A 342 2.17 -6.77 -11.26
C TRP A 342 3.21 -7.74 -11.83
N ASP A 343 2.80 -8.98 -12.15
CA ASP A 343 3.69 -9.96 -12.79
C ASP A 343 4.32 -9.41 -14.08
N SER A 344 3.53 -8.74 -14.93
CA SER A 344 4.04 -8.15 -16.17
C SER A 344 5.03 -7.01 -15.95
N ILE A 345 4.85 -6.21 -14.90
CA ILE A 345 5.83 -5.18 -14.51
C ILE A 345 7.09 -5.87 -14.01
N ALA A 346 6.94 -6.77 -13.04
CA ALA A 346 8.06 -7.42 -12.38
C ALA A 346 8.98 -8.19 -13.34
N VAL A 347 8.42 -8.90 -14.33
CA VAL A 347 9.22 -9.65 -15.31
C VAL A 347 9.85 -8.78 -16.41
N ALA A 348 9.42 -7.53 -16.56
CA ALA A 348 9.99 -6.62 -17.55
C ALA A 348 11.35 -6.06 -17.10
N PHE A 349 11.57 -5.95 -15.79
CA PHE A 349 12.85 -5.50 -15.22
C PHE A 349 13.94 -6.57 -15.30
N GLY A 350 15.19 -6.12 -15.42
CA GLY A 350 16.39 -6.97 -15.38
C GLY A 350 17.35 -6.49 -14.28
N PRO A 351 17.50 -7.21 -13.15
CA PRO A 351 16.79 -8.44 -12.78
C PRO A 351 15.29 -8.20 -12.50
N ASN A 352 14.49 -9.27 -12.57
CA ASN A 352 13.06 -9.19 -12.28
C ASN A 352 12.79 -8.62 -10.88
N LEU A 353 11.74 -7.81 -10.76
CA LEU A 353 11.22 -7.43 -9.45
C LEU A 353 10.57 -8.63 -8.76
N VAL A 354 10.41 -8.52 -7.44
CA VAL A 354 9.82 -9.54 -6.58
C VAL A 354 8.32 -9.63 -6.85
N ARG A 355 7.81 -10.86 -6.78
CA ARG A 355 6.39 -11.17 -6.96
C ARG A 355 5.89 -11.86 -5.70
N SER A 356 5.59 -11.05 -4.69
CA SER A 356 4.95 -11.53 -3.47
C SER A 356 3.47 -11.77 -3.71
N THR A 357 2.91 -12.75 -3.00
CA THR A 357 1.46 -13.02 -2.93
C THR A 357 0.99 -13.27 -1.51
N VAL A 358 1.87 -13.03 -0.54
CA VAL A 358 1.75 -13.51 0.84
C VAL A 358 1.59 -12.38 1.84
N VAL A 359 1.81 -11.13 1.42
CA VAL A 359 1.51 -9.96 2.25
C VAL A 359 0.02 -9.70 2.21
N ASN A 360 -0.66 -9.97 3.32
CA ASN A 360 -2.06 -9.63 3.52
C ASN A 360 -2.14 -8.25 4.21
N PRO A 361 -2.83 -7.26 3.63
CA PRO A 361 -2.91 -5.93 4.22
C PRO A 361 -3.64 -5.87 5.57
N ARG A 362 -4.45 -6.88 5.93
CA ARG A 362 -5.06 -7.02 7.28
C ARG A 362 -4.11 -7.57 8.34
N ALA A 363 -3.04 -8.24 7.92
CA ALA A 363 -1.99 -8.67 8.82
C ALA A 363 -0.96 -7.55 9.06
N MET A 364 -0.75 -6.67 8.06
CA MET A 364 0.04 -5.45 8.22
C MET A 364 -0.64 -4.60 9.30
N GLY A 365 0.01 -4.36 10.44
CA GLY A 365 -0.69 -3.73 11.57
C GLY A 365 -0.71 -4.55 12.86
N LYS A 366 -0.58 -5.89 12.78
CA LYS A 366 -0.70 -6.77 13.95
C LYS A 366 0.66 -7.43 14.23
N PRO A 367 1.52 -6.82 15.07
CA PRO A 367 2.82 -7.40 15.37
C PRO A 367 2.63 -8.77 16.01
N ALA A 368 1.69 -8.97 16.94
CA ALA A 368 1.36 -10.30 17.45
C ALA A 368 0.13 -10.90 16.74
N ILE A 369 0.24 -12.16 16.29
CA ILE A 369 -0.89 -12.96 15.76
C ILE A 369 -0.93 -14.29 16.50
N THR A 370 -2.11 -14.67 16.98
CA THR A 370 -2.32 -15.87 17.81
C THR A 370 -3.02 -16.97 17.02
N TRP A 371 -2.49 -18.19 17.11
CA TRP A 371 -3.16 -19.38 16.61
C TRP A 371 -4.43 -19.65 17.42
N THR A 372 -5.57 -19.75 16.72
CA THR A 372 -6.86 -20.13 17.32
C THR A 372 -7.18 -21.59 17.06
N GLY A 373 -6.77 -22.15 15.92
CA GLY A 373 -7.03 -23.56 15.56
C GLY A 373 -8.51 -23.90 15.47
N ASN A 374 -9.36 -22.93 15.11
CA ASN A 374 -10.81 -23.11 15.11
C ASN A 374 -11.34 -23.92 13.92
N ASN A 375 -10.66 -23.88 12.77
CA ASN A 375 -11.18 -24.44 11.53
C ASN A 375 -10.46 -25.74 11.12
N SER A 376 -9.14 -25.78 11.26
CA SER A 376 -8.31 -26.92 10.88
C SER A 376 -6.94 -26.87 11.54
N ALA A 377 -6.11 -27.88 11.27
CA ALA A 377 -4.69 -27.88 11.66
C ALA A 377 -3.79 -27.14 10.66
N ASP A 378 -4.28 -26.69 9.51
CA ASP A 378 -3.44 -26.12 8.45
C ASP A 378 -2.98 -24.70 8.81
N TRP A 379 -1.66 -24.50 8.97
CA TRP A 379 -1.04 -23.19 9.22
C TRP A 379 -1.49 -22.13 8.21
N ASN A 380 -1.69 -22.54 6.96
CA ASN A 380 -1.96 -21.63 5.84
C ASN A 380 -3.45 -21.32 5.65
N SER A 381 -4.30 -21.77 6.57
CA SER A 381 -5.71 -21.38 6.62
C SER A 381 -5.85 -20.15 7.51
N ASP A 382 -6.15 -18.99 6.90
CA ASP A 382 -6.33 -17.70 7.56
C ASP A 382 -7.32 -17.72 8.74
N GLY A 383 -8.41 -18.48 8.63
CA GLY A 383 -9.41 -18.63 9.69
C GLY A 383 -8.93 -19.39 10.94
N ASN A 384 -7.69 -19.90 10.95
CA ASN A 384 -7.05 -20.44 12.14
C ASN A 384 -6.27 -19.38 12.94
N TRP A 385 -6.30 -18.12 12.52
CA TRP A 385 -5.56 -17.01 13.15
C TRP A 385 -6.53 -15.94 13.65
N ASP A 386 -6.27 -15.37 14.83
CA ASP A 386 -7.09 -14.29 15.40
C ASP A 386 -7.13 -13.03 14.52
N ALA A 387 -6.08 -12.82 13.73
CA ALA A 387 -5.98 -11.74 12.75
C ALA A 387 -6.80 -11.99 11.47
N GLY A 388 -7.37 -13.18 11.27
CA GLY A 388 -8.03 -13.56 10.01
C GLY A 388 -7.05 -13.56 8.82
N ALA A 389 -5.77 -13.80 9.08
CA ALA A 389 -4.71 -13.78 8.08
C ALA A 389 -3.57 -14.73 8.49
N VAL A 390 -2.96 -15.39 7.51
CA VAL A 390 -1.78 -16.23 7.73
C VAL A 390 -0.58 -15.33 8.09
N PRO A 391 0.14 -15.61 9.19
CA PRO A 391 1.33 -14.86 9.59
C PRO A 391 2.40 -14.86 8.51
N PHE A 392 3.09 -13.74 8.40
CA PHE A 392 4.26 -13.59 7.54
C PHE A 392 5.45 -13.00 8.30
N ASP A 393 6.52 -12.63 7.60
CA ASP A 393 7.84 -12.33 8.17
C ASP A 393 7.94 -11.08 9.08
N TYR A 394 6.83 -10.36 9.27
CA TYR A 394 6.68 -9.25 10.21
C TYR A 394 5.78 -9.56 11.42
N ASN A 395 5.14 -10.73 11.48
CA ASN A 395 4.27 -11.12 12.59
C ASN A 395 5.01 -11.99 13.61
N ASP A 396 4.95 -11.59 14.88
CA ASP A 396 5.23 -12.37 16.08
C ASP A 396 4.09 -13.38 16.30
N VAL A 397 4.39 -14.66 16.08
CA VAL A 397 3.40 -15.72 16.19
C VAL A 397 3.34 -16.25 17.62
N ILE A 398 2.12 -16.36 18.16
CA ILE A 398 1.83 -16.97 19.45
C ILE A 398 0.99 -18.23 19.22
N ILE A 399 1.42 -19.37 19.75
CA ILE A 399 0.67 -20.63 19.68
C ILE A 399 0.32 -21.06 21.10
N PRO A 400 -0.96 -20.95 21.50
CA PRO A 400 -1.44 -21.45 22.78
C PRO A 400 -1.62 -22.98 22.76
N ASP A 401 -1.78 -23.58 23.94
CA ASP A 401 -2.32 -24.93 24.06
C ASP A 401 -3.80 -24.90 23.65
N VAL A 402 -4.08 -25.37 22.44
CA VAL A 402 -5.43 -25.41 21.86
C VAL A 402 -5.98 -26.82 21.94
N THR A 403 -7.27 -26.94 22.25
CA THR A 403 -7.90 -28.25 22.48
C THR A 403 -8.41 -28.92 21.20
N THR A 404 -8.42 -28.20 20.07
CA THR A 404 -9.04 -28.67 18.82
C THR A 404 -8.00 -29.10 17.79
N PHE A 405 -7.26 -28.13 17.23
CA PHE A 405 -6.30 -28.38 16.15
C PHE A 405 -4.98 -27.66 16.42
N ASP A 406 -3.96 -28.43 16.79
CA ASP A 406 -2.58 -27.96 16.80
C ASP A 406 -2.13 -27.59 15.37
N PRO A 407 -1.37 -26.50 15.20
CA PRO A 407 -0.90 -26.08 13.89
C PRO A 407 0.06 -27.09 13.24
N GLN A 408 -0.12 -27.25 11.94
CA GLN A 408 0.68 -28.06 11.04
C GLN A 408 1.15 -27.21 9.86
N ILE A 409 2.47 -27.12 9.69
CA ILE A 409 3.10 -26.45 8.56
C ILE A 409 3.43 -27.50 7.50
N SER A 410 2.83 -27.35 6.32
CA SER A 410 2.92 -28.28 5.18
C SER A 410 3.74 -27.74 4.00
N ILE A 411 4.01 -26.43 3.97
CA ILE A 411 4.78 -25.71 2.95
C ILE A 411 5.79 -24.77 3.62
N GLU A 412 6.64 -24.14 2.82
CA GLU A 412 7.51 -23.07 3.31
C GLU A 412 6.68 -21.88 3.80
N THR A 413 6.94 -21.44 5.03
CA THR A 413 6.30 -20.27 5.64
C THR A 413 7.30 -19.50 6.50
N SER A 414 6.93 -18.29 6.92
CA SER A 414 7.81 -17.44 7.73
C SER A 414 7.06 -16.59 8.74
N CYS A 415 7.72 -16.28 9.85
CA CYS A 415 7.25 -15.32 10.85
C CYS A 415 8.40 -14.43 11.37
N ASN A 416 8.07 -13.33 12.04
CA ASN A 416 9.06 -12.48 12.70
C ASN A 416 9.64 -13.17 13.93
N SER A 417 8.77 -13.62 14.83
CA SER A 417 9.13 -14.46 15.98
C SER A 417 8.12 -15.58 16.18
N LEU A 418 8.48 -16.59 16.97
CA LEU A 418 7.58 -17.68 17.34
C LEU A 418 7.64 -17.92 18.86
N THR A 419 6.48 -17.82 19.49
CA THR A 419 6.24 -18.15 20.90
C THR A 419 5.28 -19.33 20.99
N LEU A 420 5.73 -20.45 21.57
CA LEU A 420 4.87 -21.58 21.94
C LEU A 420 4.57 -21.46 23.44
N LEU A 421 3.30 -21.38 23.82
CA LEU A 421 2.90 -21.38 25.23
C LEU A 421 2.98 -22.81 25.79
N ASP A 422 2.96 -22.93 27.13
CA ASP A 422 3.02 -24.23 27.79
C ASP A 422 1.88 -25.14 27.33
N GLY A 423 2.19 -26.39 26.96
CA GLY A 423 1.24 -27.35 26.38
C GLY A 423 1.08 -27.30 24.86
N ALA A 424 1.41 -26.18 24.21
CA ALA A 424 1.22 -25.99 22.77
C ALA A 424 2.05 -26.95 21.91
N THR A 425 1.48 -27.44 20.81
CA THR A 425 2.20 -28.24 19.82
C THR A 425 2.21 -27.55 18.47
N LEU A 426 3.38 -27.48 17.84
CA LEU A 426 3.54 -27.10 16.42
C LEU A 426 4.20 -28.26 15.68
N THR A 427 3.57 -28.71 14.60
CA THR A 427 4.08 -29.80 13.77
C THR A 427 4.60 -29.28 12.43
N LEU A 428 5.84 -29.61 12.09
CA LEU A 428 6.38 -29.41 10.75
C LEU A 428 6.27 -30.71 9.96
N GLN A 429 5.49 -30.72 8.88
CA GLN A 429 5.37 -31.88 7.99
C GLN A 429 6.65 -32.09 7.19
N ASN A 430 6.83 -33.30 6.65
CA ASN A 430 8.05 -33.66 5.93
C ASN A 430 8.23 -32.79 4.67
N GLY A 431 9.38 -32.11 4.56
CA GLY A 431 9.69 -31.21 3.44
C GLY A 431 9.21 -29.77 3.62
N ALA A 432 8.44 -29.48 4.67
CA ALA A 432 8.05 -28.12 5.00
C ALA A 432 9.16 -27.39 5.78
N SER A 433 9.12 -26.06 5.77
CA SER A 433 10.04 -25.21 6.52
C SER A 433 9.32 -24.03 7.17
N LEU A 434 9.81 -23.63 8.35
CA LEU A 434 9.42 -22.39 9.00
C LEU A 434 10.67 -21.53 9.17
N THR A 435 10.68 -20.36 8.54
CA THR A 435 11.73 -19.35 8.70
C THR A 435 11.30 -18.33 9.76
N VAL A 436 12.05 -18.25 10.87
CA VAL A 436 11.82 -17.25 11.92
C VAL A 436 12.91 -16.19 11.84
N LYS A 437 12.54 -14.92 11.63
CA LYS A 437 13.50 -13.85 11.26
C LYS A 437 14.31 -13.30 12.44
N ASN A 438 13.69 -13.08 13.59
CA ASN A 438 14.33 -12.37 14.72
C ASN A 438 14.59 -13.29 15.92
N ASP A 439 13.61 -14.04 16.42
CA ASP A 439 13.82 -14.89 17.61
C ASP A 439 12.81 -16.06 17.71
N VAL A 440 13.25 -17.18 18.29
CA VAL A 440 12.37 -18.27 18.76
C VAL A 440 12.43 -18.31 20.29
N ILE A 441 11.43 -17.74 20.96
CA ILE A 441 11.35 -17.78 22.41
C ILE A 441 10.75 -19.15 22.79
N ARG A 442 11.61 -20.13 23.11
CA ARG A 442 11.18 -21.48 23.48
C ARG A 442 10.95 -21.62 24.97
N THR A 443 9.74 -22.05 25.31
CA THR A 443 9.50 -22.96 26.44
C THR A 443 9.01 -24.28 25.81
N LEU A 444 9.94 -25.20 25.46
CA LEU A 444 9.82 -26.63 25.01
C LEU A 444 8.43 -27.11 24.48
N LYS A 445 8.19 -27.64 23.25
CA LYS A 445 8.84 -28.71 22.45
C LYS A 445 8.48 -28.52 20.96
N LEU A 446 9.47 -28.49 20.06
CA LEU A 446 9.23 -28.56 18.61
C LEU A 446 9.23 -30.04 18.17
N LYS A 447 8.12 -30.56 17.63
CA LYS A 447 8.04 -31.96 17.15
C LYS A 447 8.21 -31.98 15.63
N GLN A 448 9.42 -32.27 15.15
CA GLN A 448 9.66 -32.53 13.73
C GLN A 448 9.24 -33.96 13.40
N VAL A 449 8.31 -34.14 12.45
CA VAL A 449 7.95 -35.48 11.96
C VAL A 449 8.94 -35.87 10.88
N LYS A 450 9.94 -36.68 11.22
CA LYS A 450 10.85 -37.28 10.22
C LYS A 450 10.06 -38.31 9.40
N GLY A 451 9.99 -38.13 8.08
CA GLY A 451 9.54 -39.18 7.16
C GLY A 451 10.47 -40.41 7.20
N PRO A 452 10.00 -41.60 6.79
CA PRO A 452 10.82 -42.80 6.77
C PRO A 452 12.04 -42.60 5.86
N GLN A 453 13.24 -42.71 6.42
CA GLN A 453 14.46 -42.83 5.63
C GLN A 453 14.57 -44.26 5.12
N SER A 454 14.39 -44.46 3.82
CA SER A 454 14.78 -45.69 3.16
C SER A 454 16.31 -45.77 3.14
N PHE A 455 16.89 -46.53 4.05
CA PHE A 455 18.26 -47.01 3.90
C PHE A 455 18.22 -48.19 2.93
N GLY A 456 18.56 -47.93 1.67
CA GLY A 456 18.96 -48.97 0.74
C GLY A 456 20.35 -49.45 1.12
N HIS A 457 20.47 -50.73 1.42
CA HIS A 457 21.76 -51.43 1.52
C HIS A 457 22.44 -51.55 0.17
#